data_AF-A0A1P8UNN4-F1
#
_entry.id   AF-A0A1P8UNN4-F1
#
_cell.length_a   1.000
_cell.length_b   1.000
_cell.length_c   1.000
_cell.angle_alpha   90.00
_cell.angle_beta   90.00
_cell.angle_gamma   90.00
#
_symmetry.space_group_name_H-M   'P 1'
#
loop_
_entity.id
_entity.type
_entity.pdbx_description
1 polymer ?
#
loop_
_entity_poly.entity_id
_entity_poly.type
_entity_poly.pdbx_seq_one_letter_code
_entity_poly.pdbx_strand_id
1 'polypeptide(L)' 'MSEGWTTDDMAYALRSGITPSGDVFGGSMAEVVRYGTGFLSDADLNAMATYLLDNKS' A
#
# COMPACT_ATOMS: atom_id res chain seq x y z
N MET A 1 -0.34 0.78 -20.58
CA MET A 1 -0.03 -0.27 -19.59
C MET A 1 -0.75 0.15 -18.34
N SER A 2 -1.69 -0.62 -17.81
CA SER A 2 -2.13 -0.38 -16.42
C SER A 2 -0.86 -0.44 -15.58
N GLU A 3 -0.52 0.63 -14.85
CA GLU A 3 0.63 0.60 -13.95
C GLU A 3 0.39 -0.53 -12.95
N GLY A 4 1.02 -1.67 -13.21
CA GLY A 4 0.67 -2.93 -12.60
C GLY A 4 1.29 -2.97 -11.21
N TRP A 5 0.55 -2.50 -10.22
CA TRP A 5 0.94 -2.61 -8.82
C TRP A 5 1.27 -4.07 -8.50
N THR A 6 2.51 -4.33 -8.09
CA THR A 6 2.89 -5.61 -7.51
C THR A 6 2.49 -5.67 -6.03
N THR A 7 2.51 -6.86 -5.44
CA THR A 7 2.31 -7.02 -3.99
C THR A 7 3.33 -6.21 -3.21
N ASP A 8 4.59 -6.21 -3.64
CA ASP A 8 5.67 -5.46 -3.00
C ASP A 8 5.46 -3.95 -3.09
N ASP A 9 5.00 -3.45 -4.24
CA ASP A 9 4.64 -2.05 -4.44
C ASP A 9 3.51 -1.62 -3.50
N MET A 10 2.47 -2.44 -3.38
CA MET A 10 1.34 -2.16 -2.49
C MET A 10 1.76 -2.21 -1.01
N ALA A 11 2.56 -3.20 -0.61
CA ALA A 11 3.09 -3.28 0.74
C ALA A 11 3.98 -2.07 1.08
N TYR A 12 4.84 -1.66 0.15
CA TYR A 12 5.67 -0.46 0.28
C TYR A 12 4.83 0.80 0.43
N ALA A 13 3.80 0.97 -0.39
CA ALA A 13 2.91 2.13 -0.31
C ALA A 13 2.10 2.15 1.00
N LEU A 14 1.62 1.00 1.47
CA LEU A 14 0.93 0.89 2.77
C LEU A 14 1.87 1.24 3.94
N ARG A 15 3.17 0.94 3.85
CA ARG A 15 4.15 1.31 4.88
C ARG A 15 4.54 2.79 4.82
N SER A 16 4.86 3.29 3.62
CA SER A 16 5.53 4.58 3.42
C SER A 16 4.59 5.71 3.01
N GLY A 17 3.43 5.36 2.46
CA GLY A 17 2.52 6.28 1.79
C GLY A 17 2.95 6.66 0.38
N ILE A 18 4.06 6.12 -0.15
CA ILE A 18 4.60 6.46 -1.47
C ILE A 18 4.08 5.47 -2.51
N THR A 19 3.48 5.97 -3.59
CA THR A 19 3.00 5.15 -4.71
C THR A 19 4.14 4.75 -5.64
N PRO A 20 3.95 3.76 -6.53
CA PRO A 20 4.95 3.40 -7.54
C PRO A 20 5.33 4.54 -8.49
N SER A 21 4.43 5.51 -8.70
CA SER A 21 4.70 6.73 -9.47
C SER A 21 5.61 7.73 -8.74
N GLY A 22 5.88 7.51 -7.45
CA GLY A 22 6.63 8.43 -6.59
C GLY A 22 5.77 9.52 -5.95
N ASP A 23 4.45 9.49 -6.16
CA ASP A 23 3.50 10.37 -5.45
C ASP A 23 3.26 9.87 -4.02
N VAL A 24 2.57 10.68 -3.22
CA VAL A 24 2.18 10.31 -1.85
C VAL A 24 0.67 10.15 -1.78
N PHE A 25 0.20 9.15 -1.03
CA PHE A 25 -1.20 9.03 -0.65
C PHE A 25 -1.69 10.34 -0.02
N GLY A 26 -2.73 10.92 -0.61
CA GLY A 26 -3.39 12.12 -0.09
C GLY A 26 -4.56 11.79 0.83
N GLY A 27 -5.11 12.85 1.43
CA GLY A 27 -6.37 12.79 2.19
C GLY A 27 -6.35 11.78 3.33
N SER A 28 -7.47 11.06 3.51
CA SER A 28 -7.66 10.09 4.60
C SER A 28 -6.64 8.95 4.57
N MET A 29 -6.12 8.58 3.39
CA MET A 29 -5.13 7.50 3.31
C MET A 29 -3.77 7.92 3.89
N ALA A 30 -3.41 9.21 3.81
CA ALA A 30 -2.22 9.73 4.48
C ALA A 30 -2.29 9.53 6.00
N GLU A 31 -3.47 9.74 6.60
CA GLU A 31 -3.70 9.54 8.04
C GLU A 31 -3.64 8.07 8.41
N VAL A 32 -4.22 7.18 7.59
CA VAL A 32 -4.17 5.73 7.80
C VAL A 32 -2.73 5.20 7.76
N VAL A 33 -1.89 5.70 6.86
CA VAL A 33 -0.46 5.36 6.87
C VAL A 33 0.21 5.88 8.14
N ARG A 34 0.02 7.18 8.44
CA ARG A 34 0.69 7.85 9.56
C ARG A 34 0.34 7.26 10.92
N TYR A 35 -0.88 6.78 11.10
CA TYR A 35 -1.42 6.34 12.39
C TYR A 35 -1.81 4.86 12.42
N GLY A 36 -1.56 4.12 11.34
CA GLY A 36 -1.98 2.73 11.21
C GLY A 36 -0.94 1.89 10.48
N THR A 37 -1.06 1.81 9.15
CA THR A 37 -0.34 0.81 8.35
C THR A 37 1.18 0.97 8.39
N GLY A 38 1.70 2.17 8.62
CA GLY A 38 3.14 2.41 8.78
C GLY A 38 3.80 1.63 9.93
N PHE A 39 3.01 1.21 10.94
CA PHE A 39 3.50 0.47 12.11
C PHE A 39 3.36 -1.06 12.00
N LEU A 40 2.72 -1.55 10.93
CA LEU A 40 2.48 -2.98 10.78
C LEU A 40 3.75 -3.75 10.42
N SER A 41 3.73 -5.06 10.66
CA SER A 41 4.83 -5.93 10.24
C SER A 41 4.82 -6.14 8.72
N ASP A 42 5.94 -6.57 8.15
CA ASP A 42 6.01 -6.88 6.72
C ASP A 42 5.06 -8.03 6.35
N ALA A 43 4.85 -9.00 7.26
CA ALA A 43 3.90 -10.09 7.05
C ALA A 43 2.47 -9.58 6.94
N ASP A 44 2.06 -8.66 7.81
CA ASP A 44 0.71 -8.06 7.79
C ASP A 44 0.51 -7.21 6.52
N LEU A 45 1.50 -6.39 6.17
CA LEU A 45 1.45 -5.56 4.96
C LEU A 45 1.35 -6.40 3.69
N ASN A 46 2.10 -7.50 3.60
CA ASN A 46 2.06 -8.42 2.47
C ASN A 46 0.71 -9.15 2.39
N ALA A 47 0.12 -9.55 3.51
CA ALA A 47 -1.21 -10.15 3.55
C ALA A 47 -2.29 -9.17 3.07
N MET A 48 -2.24 -7.92 3.55
CA MET A 48 -3.15 -6.85 3.10
C MET A 48 -2.97 -6.54 1.62
N ALA A 49 -1.73 -6.39 1.15
CA ALA A 49 -1.41 -6.12 -0.25
C ALA A 49 -1.94 -7.23 -1.17
N THR A 50 -1.73 -8.49 -0.78
CA THR A 50 -2.25 -9.65 -1.52
C THR A 50 -3.77 -9.60 -1.60
N TYR A 51 -4.47 -9.37 -0.48
CA TYR A 51 -5.93 -9.29 -0.46
C TYR A 51 -6.48 -8.16 -1.34
N LEU A 52 -5.86 -6.97 -1.30
CA LEU A 52 -6.30 -5.80 -2.06
C LEU A 52 -6.08 -5.95 -3.58
N LEU A 53 -5.03 -6.67 -3.98
CA LEU A 53 -4.71 -6.91 -5.39
C LEU A 53 -5.49 -8.11 -5.96
N ASP A 54 -5.73 -9.15 -5.16
CA ASP A 54 -6.54 -10.31 -5.56
C ASP A 54 -8.01 -9.92 -5.80
N ASN A 55 -8.54 -8.99 -5.00
CA ASN A 55 -9.91 -8.48 -5.16
C ASN A 55 -10.08 -7.46 -6.31
N LYS A 56 -9.06 -7.26 -7.15
CA LYS A 56 -9.20 -6.54 -8.42
C LYS A 56 -9.60 -7.51 -9.54
N SER A 57 -10.82 -8.05 -9.44
CA SER A 57 -11.47 -8.88 -10.46
C SER A 57 -12.59 -8.13 -11.16
#